data_AF-A0A8R2NWK2-F1
#
_entry.id   AF-A0A8R2NWK2-F1
#
_cell.length_a   1.000
_cell.length_b   1.000
_cell.length_c   1.000
_cell.angle_alpha   90.00
_cell.angle_beta   90.00
_cell.angle_gamma   90.00
#
_symmetry.space_group_name_H-M   'P 1'
#
loop_
_entity.id
_entity.type
_entity.pdbx_description
1 polymer ?
#
loop_
_entity_poly.entity_id
_entity_poly.type
_entity_poly.pdbx_seq_one_letter_code
_entity_poly.pdbx_strand_id
1 'polypeptide(L)'
;MGDVERDTRAKERTILRRDGVVARIHHIHQLATNLATNQAVRPQLAVAIQDLDALWASFEVENNDLLSILSNLNLLTEFPVGLDVEIRSLVVEIKAVWNEAQPALGVSVGTVQRVTYETTGDNSSTSAGSGGRKYTENNQTDRQIAEFLCQVTDRQITEKKIARTVRLRTVKYRN
;
A
#
# COMPACT_ATOMS: atom_id res chain seq x y z
N MET A 1 -16.80 44.34 11.33
CA MET A 1 -15.52 44.43 10.60
C MET A 1 -14.51 43.40 11.08
N GLY A 2 -14.21 43.31 12.39
CA GLY A 2 -13.18 42.42 12.91
C GLY A 2 -13.38 40.90 12.74
N ASP A 3 -14.63 40.41 12.66
CA ASP A 3 -14.90 38.99 12.38
C ASP A 3 -14.51 38.60 10.94
N VAL A 4 -14.89 39.41 9.96
CA VAL A 4 -14.56 39.19 8.54
C VAL A 4 -13.04 39.19 8.32
N GLU A 5 -12.30 40.11 8.96
CA GLU A 5 -10.83 40.14 8.87
C GLU A 5 -10.15 38.95 9.58
N ARG A 6 -10.77 38.41 10.64
CA ARG A 6 -10.30 37.17 11.27
C ARG A 6 -10.54 35.98 10.36
N ASP A 7 -11.72 35.88 9.78
CA ASP A 7 -12.12 34.78 8.90
C ASP A 7 -11.31 34.77 7.60
N THR A 8 -11.01 35.93 7.02
CA THR A 8 -10.11 36.02 5.85
C THR A 8 -8.70 35.52 6.17
N ARG A 9 -8.14 35.86 7.34
CA ARG A 9 -6.84 35.32 7.77
C ARG A 9 -6.89 33.83 8.10
N ALA A 10 -8.04 33.34 8.58
CA ALA A 10 -8.26 31.91 8.78
C ALA A 10 -8.28 31.18 7.43
N LYS A 11 -9.03 31.69 6.45
CA LYS A 11 -9.08 31.18 5.07
C LYS A 11 -7.67 31.02 4.48
N GLU A 12 -6.86 32.08 4.50
CA GLU A 12 -5.49 32.05 3.96
C GLU A 12 -4.63 30.96 4.63
N ARG A 13 -4.72 30.84 5.95
CA ARG A 13 -3.97 29.83 6.70
C ARG A 13 -4.42 28.41 6.36
N THR A 14 -5.72 28.17 6.25
CA THR A 14 -6.28 26.86 5.89
C THR A 14 -5.90 26.48 4.46
N ILE A 15 -5.91 27.43 3.52
CA ILE A 15 -5.41 27.20 2.14
C ILE A 15 -3.95 26.73 2.18
N LEU A 16 -3.07 27.46 2.89
CA LEU A 16 -1.66 27.09 2.99
C LEU A 16 -1.44 25.69 3.58
N ARG A 17 -2.23 25.31 4.60
CA ARG A 17 -2.14 23.97 5.21
C ARG A 17 -2.60 22.89 4.25
N ARG A 18 -3.77 23.07 3.64
CA ARG A 18 -4.33 22.13 2.66
C ARG A 18 -3.38 21.95 1.49
N ASP A 19 -2.90 23.04 0.90
CA ASP A 19 -2.03 23.01 -0.27
C ASP A 19 -0.66 22.38 0.08
N GLY A 20 -0.18 22.57 1.31
CA GLY A 20 0.99 21.85 1.83
C GLY A 20 0.78 20.33 1.93
N VAL A 21 -0.41 19.87 2.31
CA VAL A 21 -0.75 18.43 2.29
C VAL A 21 -0.84 17.91 0.86
N VAL A 22 -1.52 18.64 -0.04
CA VAL A 22 -1.63 18.32 -1.47
C VAL A 22 -0.26 18.16 -2.11
N ALA A 23 0.65 19.11 -1.88
CA ALA A 23 2.02 19.06 -2.40
C ALA A 23 2.77 17.79 -1.95
N ARG A 24 2.59 17.35 -0.70
CA ARG A 24 3.21 16.10 -0.20
C ARG A 24 2.63 14.87 -0.89
N ILE A 25 1.32 14.81 -1.10
CA ILE A 25 0.68 13.69 -1.81
C ILE A 25 1.19 13.62 -3.27
N HIS A 26 1.28 14.75 -3.97
CA HIS A 26 1.87 14.79 -5.31
C HIS A 26 3.34 14.33 -5.31
N HIS A 27 4.13 14.72 -4.31
CA HIS A 27 5.51 14.28 -4.21
C HIS A 27 5.61 12.75 -4.07
N ILE A 28 4.78 12.14 -3.23
CA ILE A 28 4.74 10.67 -3.08
C ILE A 28 4.29 10.01 -4.39
N HIS A 29 3.33 10.60 -5.09
CA HIS A 29 2.90 10.12 -6.42
C HIS A 29 4.02 10.19 -7.46
N GLN A 30 4.85 11.24 -7.44
CA GLN A 30 6.04 11.34 -8.29
C GLN A 30 7.04 10.24 -7.95
N LEU A 31 7.29 9.94 -6.68
CA LEU A 31 8.14 8.81 -6.26
C LEU A 31 7.58 7.48 -6.77
N ALA A 32 6.26 7.28 -6.68
CA ALA A 32 5.60 6.08 -7.20
C ALA A 32 5.75 5.96 -8.72
N THR A 33 5.53 7.03 -9.46
CA THR A 33 5.66 7.05 -10.93
C THR A 33 7.10 6.77 -11.37
N ASN A 34 8.08 7.34 -10.66
CA ASN A 34 9.51 7.13 -10.94
C ASN A 34 9.99 5.70 -10.64
N LEU A 35 9.25 4.93 -9.84
CA LEU A 35 9.62 3.55 -9.52
C LEU A 35 9.69 2.67 -10.78
N ALA A 36 8.87 2.94 -11.80
CA ALA A 36 8.84 2.17 -13.05
C ALA A 36 10.14 2.27 -13.85
N THR A 37 10.89 3.37 -13.71
CA THR A 37 12.14 3.63 -14.46
C THR A 37 13.38 3.65 -13.57
N ASN A 38 13.21 3.84 -12.26
CA ASN A 38 14.30 3.97 -11.31
C ASN A 38 14.01 3.23 -10.00
N GLN A 39 14.53 2.02 -9.86
CA GLN A 39 14.31 1.22 -8.64
C GLN A 39 15.02 1.80 -7.39
N ALA A 40 15.95 2.75 -7.55
CA ALA A 40 16.63 3.39 -6.43
C ALA A 40 15.71 4.29 -5.59
N VAL A 41 14.55 4.72 -6.12
CA VAL A 41 13.56 5.49 -5.33
C VAL A 41 12.72 4.63 -4.38
N ARG A 42 12.79 3.30 -4.52
CA ARG A 42 11.98 2.35 -3.74
C ARG A 42 12.09 2.55 -2.22
N PRO A 43 13.28 2.70 -1.60
CA PRO A 43 13.38 2.90 -0.16
C PRO A 43 12.72 4.21 0.30
N GLN A 44 12.83 5.28 -0.49
CA GLN A 44 12.22 6.56 -0.17
C GLN A 44 10.70 6.47 -0.23
N LEU A 45 10.16 5.82 -1.26
CA LEU A 45 8.73 5.55 -1.38
C LEU A 45 8.21 4.67 -0.24
N ALA A 46 8.99 3.67 0.18
CA ALA A 46 8.63 2.76 1.28
C ALA A 46 8.39 3.49 2.60
N VAL A 47 9.17 4.55 2.86
CA VAL A 47 9.00 5.40 4.04
C VAL A 47 7.81 6.33 3.83
N ALA A 48 7.76 7.04 2.70
CA ALA A 48 6.76 8.08 2.47
C ALA A 48 5.33 7.53 2.40
N ILE A 49 5.14 6.29 1.95
CA ILE A 49 3.80 5.68 1.88
C ILE A 49 3.20 5.39 3.26
N GLN A 50 4.01 5.30 4.32
CA GLN A 50 3.52 5.10 5.69
C GLN A 50 2.69 6.29 6.17
N ASP A 51 3.01 7.49 5.69
CA ASP A 51 2.32 8.73 6.04
C ASP A 51 1.09 9.00 5.16
N LEU A 52 0.89 8.23 4.08
CA LEU A 52 -0.09 8.55 3.05
C LEU A 52 -1.53 8.61 3.57
N ASP A 53 -1.91 7.68 4.45
CA ASP A 53 -3.25 7.67 5.04
C ASP A 53 -3.48 8.84 6.01
N ALA A 54 -2.44 9.25 6.75
CA ALA A 54 -2.49 10.43 7.62
C ALA A 54 -2.56 11.73 6.81
N LEU A 55 -1.86 11.79 5.67
CA LEU A 55 -1.95 12.92 4.74
C LEU A 55 -3.35 13.02 4.12
N TRP A 56 -3.94 11.90 3.70
CA TRP A 56 -5.32 11.89 3.20
C TRP A 56 -6.32 12.41 4.25
N ALA A 57 -6.27 11.88 5.47
CA ALA A 57 -7.13 12.35 6.56
C ALA A 57 -6.92 13.84 6.86
N SER A 58 -5.67 14.32 6.86
CA SER A 58 -5.36 15.74 7.05
C SER A 58 -5.94 16.61 5.93
N PHE A 59 -5.87 16.15 4.68
CA PHE A 59 -6.47 16.85 3.56
C PHE A 59 -8.00 16.98 3.74
N GLU A 60 -8.68 15.90 4.14
CA GLU A 60 -10.13 15.93 4.37
C GLU A 60 -10.52 16.95 5.44
N VAL A 61 -9.77 17.01 6.55
CA VAL A 61 -10.00 18.00 7.61
C VAL A 61 -9.83 19.42 7.08
N GLU A 62 -8.67 19.74 6.49
CA GLU A 62 -8.38 21.10 6.03
C GLU A 62 -9.30 21.54 4.89
N ASN A 63 -9.73 20.61 4.03
CA ASN A 63 -10.66 20.91 2.94
C ASN A 63 -12.09 21.19 3.45
N ASN A 64 -12.56 20.45 4.45
CA ASN A 64 -13.84 20.72 5.10
C ASN A 64 -13.81 22.02 5.92
N ASP A 65 -12.70 22.31 6.60
CA ASP A 65 -12.50 23.57 7.31
C ASP A 65 -12.55 24.76 6.35
N LEU A 66 -11.93 24.64 5.17
CA LEU A 66 -12.00 25.68 4.15
C LEU A 66 -13.43 25.91 3.66
N LEU A 67 -14.19 24.83 3.43
CA LEU A 67 -15.60 24.93 3.03
C LEU A 67 -16.41 25.70 4.07
N SER A 68 -16.21 25.41 5.36
CA SER A 68 -16.86 26.10 6.47
C SER A 68 -16.53 27.60 6.50
N ILE A 69 -15.25 27.95 6.36
CA ILE A 69 -14.80 29.36 6.34
C ILE A 69 -15.38 30.10 5.12
N LEU A 70 -15.35 29.49 3.94
CA LEU A 70 -15.92 30.08 2.73
C LEU A 70 -17.44 30.26 2.84
N SER A 71 -18.13 29.34 3.53
CA SER A 71 -19.56 29.50 3.84
C SER A 71 -19.81 30.74 4.70
N ASN A 72 -19.03 30.93 5.77
CA ASN A 72 -19.17 32.07 6.68
C ASN A 72 -18.87 33.41 5.99
N LEU A 73 -17.93 33.41 5.05
CA LEU A 73 -17.58 34.58 4.24
C LEU A 73 -18.52 34.80 3.05
N ASN A 74 -19.48 33.89 2.80
CA ASN A 74 -20.35 33.88 1.63
C ASN A 74 -19.57 33.84 0.29
N LEU A 75 -18.47 33.08 0.27
CA LEU A 75 -17.54 32.89 -0.86
C LEU A 75 -17.51 31.44 -1.34
N LEU A 76 -18.61 30.69 -1.20
CA LEU A 76 -18.69 29.27 -1.58
C LEU A 76 -18.32 29.00 -3.05
N THR A 77 -18.51 29.98 -3.93
CA THR A 77 -18.11 29.88 -5.35
C THR A 77 -16.60 29.75 -5.55
N GLU A 78 -15.79 30.07 -4.54
CA GLU A 78 -14.32 29.90 -4.58
C GLU A 78 -13.86 28.49 -4.15
N PHE A 79 -14.77 27.64 -3.68
CA PHE A 79 -14.40 26.30 -3.24
C PHE A 79 -14.01 25.43 -4.45
N PRO A 80 -12.82 24.78 -4.44
CA PRO A 80 -12.36 24.00 -5.59
C PRO A 80 -13.06 22.64 -5.65
N VAL A 81 -14.17 22.61 -6.38
CA VAL A 81 -14.94 21.39 -6.64
C VAL A 81 -14.07 20.37 -7.38
N GLY A 82 -14.02 19.14 -6.88
CA GLY A 82 -13.33 18.01 -7.51
C GLY A 82 -11.88 17.81 -7.08
N LEU A 83 -11.30 18.73 -6.29
CA LEU A 83 -9.96 18.54 -5.73
C LEU A 83 -9.90 17.28 -4.85
N ASP A 84 -10.96 16.97 -4.11
CA ASP A 84 -11.05 15.75 -3.30
C ASP A 84 -10.92 14.47 -4.13
N VAL A 85 -11.61 14.43 -5.28
CA VAL A 85 -11.58 13.31 -6.21
C VAL A 85 -10.19 13.15 -6.82
N GLU A 86 -9.57 14.26 -7.24
CA GLU A 86 -8.20 14.28 -7.78
C GLU A 86 -7.20 13.70 -6.78
N ILE A 87 -7.17 14.25 -5.56
CA ILE A 87 -6.24 13.81 -4.52
C ILE A 87 -6.51 12.37 -4.12
N ARG A 88 -7.78 11.93 -4.07
CA ARG A 88 -8.12 10.54 -3.80
C ARG A 88 -7.60 9.60 -4.88
N SER A 89 -7.68 9.98 -6.16
CA SER A 89 -7.13 9.21 -7.28
C SER A 89 -5.63 8.97 -7.10
N LEU A 90 -4.88 10.03 -6.78
CA LEU A 90 -3.44 9.93 -6.55
C LEU A 90 -3.11 8.97 -5.40
N VAL A 91 -3.85 9.04 -4.29
CA VAL A 91 -3.67 8.11 -3.15
C VAL A 91 -3.90 6.66 -3.57
N VAL A 92 -4.94 6.39 -4.37
CA VAL A 92 -5.24 5.04 -4.88
C VAL A 92 -4.12 4.56 -5.81
N GLU A 93 -3.68 5.39 -6.74
CA GLU A 93 -2.60 5.08 -7.68
C GLU A 93 -1.28 4.77 -6.96
N ILE A 94 -0.88 5.59 -5.97
CA ILE A 94 0.31 5.34 -5.15
C ILE A 94 0.23 3.95 -4.50
N LYS A 95 -0.90 3.62 -3.87
CA LYS A 95 -1.08 2.32 -3.21
C LYS A 95 -1.05 1.17 -4.21
N ALA A 96 -1.66 1.32 -5.38
CA ALA A 96 -1.63 0.31 -6.42
C ALA A 96 -0.20 0.02 -6.89
N VAL A 97 0.56 1.06 -7.23
CA VAL A 97 1.97 0.92 -7.67
C VAL A 97 2.83 0.28 -6.59
N TRP A 98 2.68 0.70 -5.33
CA TRP A 98 3.45 0.13 -4.23
C TRP A 98 3.14 -1.36 -4.00
N ASN A 99 1.87 -1.74 -4.08
CA ASN A 99 1.43 -3.12 -3.92
C ASN A 99 1.95 -4.01 -5.07
N GLU A 100 1.90 -3.53 -6.31
CA GLU A 100 2.46 -4.24 -7.46
C GLU A 100 3.98 -4.41 -7.37
N ALA A 101 4.67 -3.45 -6.75
CA ALA A 101 6.11 -3.51 -6.57
C ALA A 101 6.55 -4.48 -5.45
N GLN A 102 5.65 -4.98 -4.60
CA GLN A 102 6.04 -5.89 -3.53
C GLN A 102 6.54 -7.21 -4.11
N PRO A 103 7.64 -7.78 -3.57
CA PRO A 103 8.05 -9.11 -3.97
C PRO A 103 6.89 -10.07 -3.69
N ALA A 104 6.56 -10.92 -4.66
CA ALA A 104 5.63 -12.02 -4.42
C ALA A 104 6.16 -12.80 -3.20
N LEU A 105 5.31 -12.96 -2.17
CA LEU A 105 5.66 -13.72 -0.98
C LEU A 105 6.29 -15.04 -1.42
N GLY A 106 7.58 -15.20 -1.12
CA GLY A 106 8.35 -16.33 -1.57
C GLY A 106 7.72 -17.60 -1.02
N VAL A 107 7.25 -18.48 -1.91
CA VAL A 107 7.28 -19.92 -1.63
C VAL A 107 8.75 -20.22 -1.34
N SER A 108 9.07 -20.39 -0.06
CA SER A 108 10.37 -20.89 0.35
C SER A 108 10.44 -22.35 -0.11
N VAL A 109 10.90 -22.56 -1.35
CA VAL A 109 11.45 -23.86 -1.74
C VAL A 109 12.69 -24.01 -0.89
N GLY A 110 12.54 -24.70 0.25
CA GLY A 110 13.64 -25.05 1.12
C GLY A 110 14.70 -25.73 0.28
N THR A 111 15.84 -25.06 0.10
CA THR A 111 17.05 -25.71 -0.35
C THR A 111 17.45 -26.70 0.74
N VAL A 112 17.00 -27.95 0.58
CA VAL A 112 17.57 -29.08 1.32
C VAL A 112 19.02 -29.20 0.86
N GLN A 113 19.92 -28.59 1.62
CA GLN A 113 21.35 -28.85 1.53
C GLN A 113 21.55 -30.33 1.88
N ARG A 114 21.60 -31.21 0.87
CA ARG A 114 22.03 -32.60 1.06
C ARG A 114 23.51 -32.59 1.41
N VAL A 115 23.81 -32.55 2.70
CA VAL A 115 25.13 -32.89 3.22
C VAL A 115 25.24 -34.41 3.13
N THR A 116 25.94 -34.88 2.10
CA THR A 116 26.43 -36.27 2.04
C THR A 116 27.58 -36.37 3.03
N TYR A 117 27.35 -36.97 4.19
CA TYR A 117 28.42 -37.45 5.05
C TYR A 117 28.63 -38.94 4.74
N GLU A 118 29.86 -39.27 4.34
CA GLU A 118 30.28 -40.66 4.22
C GLU A 118 30.30 -41.31 5.60
N THR A 119 29.85 -42.57 5.62
CA THR A 119 29.74 -43.40 6.81
C THR A 119 31.12 -43.89 7.22
N THR A 120 31.52 -43.59 8.44
CA THR A 120 32.48 -44.41 9.18
C THR A 120 32.03 -44.53 10.62
N GLY A 121 31.89 -45.78 11.07
CA GLY A 121 31.41 -46.14 12.41
C GLY A 121 32.35 -45.67 13.53
N ASP A 122 31.80 -45.42 14.72
CA ASP A 122 31.73 -46.43 15.78
C ASP A 122 31.24 -45.80 17.11
N ASN A 123 30.49 -46.64 17.85
CA ASN A 123 30.32 -46.78 19.31
C ASN A 123 29.84 -45.64 20.27
N SER A 124 28.70 -45.96 20.91
CA SER A 124 28.43 -45.95 22.37
C SER A 124 27.99 -44.69 23.14
N SER A 125 26.70 -44.75 23.52
CA SER A 125 26.11 -44.65 24.89
C SER A 125 25.88 -43.29 25.60
N THR A 126 24.58 -42.98 25.71
CA THR A 126 23.77 -42.67 26.92
C THR A 126 24.22 -41.59 27.94
N SER A 127 23.41 -40.54 28.11
CA SER A 127 22.73 -40.24 29.40
C SER A 127 21.72 -39.09 29.28
N ALA A 128 20.72 -39.13 30.16
CA ALA A 128 19.48 -38.36 30.19
C ALA A 128 19.63 -36.95 30.79
N GLY A 129 18.68 -36.05 30.47
CA GLY A 129 18.53 -34.78 31.18
C GLY A 129 17.44 -33.87 30.61
N SER A 130 16.24 -33.96 31.16
CA SER A 130 15.03 -33.20 30.84
C SER A 130 15.19 -31.68 30.93
N GLY A 131 14.48 -30.96 30.05
CA GLY A 131 14.24 -29.51 30.15
C GLY A 131 13.06 -29.08 29.28
N GLY A 132 11.84 -29.22 29.80
CA GLY A 132 10.61 -28.99 29.04
C GLY A 132 10.36 -27.53 28.68
N ARG A 133 9.82 -27.31 27.47
CA ARG A 133 8.85 -26.24 27.18
C ARG A 133 7.81 -26.78 26.20
N LYS A 134 6.57 -26.86 26.67
CA LYS A 134 5.39 -27.12 25.85
C LYS A 134 5.10 -25.86 25.03
N TYR A 135 4.94 -26.01 23.72
CA TYR A 135 4.10 -25.12 22.91
C TYR A 135 3.08 -26.01 22.21
N THR A 136 1.89 -26.08 22.80
CA THR A 136 0.69 -26.63 22.19
C THR A 136 0.18 -25.65 21.14
N GLU A 137 0.49 -25.95 19.89
CA GLU A 137 -0.48 -26.14 18.80
C GLU A 137 -1.71 -25.22 18.76
N ASN A 138 -1.63 -24.13 17.99
CA ASN A 138 -2.78 -23.39 17.44
C ASN A 138 -2.82 -23.59 15.91
N ASN A 139 -3.02 -24.84 15.46
CA ASN A 139 -2.97 -25.23 14.04
C ASN A 139 -4.30 -25.08 13.27
N GLN A 140 -5.35 -24.51 13.88
CA GLN A 140 -6.68 -24.42 13.25
C GLN A 140 -6.84 -23.14 12.39
N THR A 141 -6.31 -22.00 12.85
CA THR A 141 -6.47 -20.70 12.18
C THR A 141 -5.53 -20.56 10.98
N ASP A 142 -4.30 -21.10 11.08
CA ASP A 142 -3.32 -21.03 9.99
C ASP A 142 -3.73 -21.87 8.78
N ARG A 143 -4.45 -22.98 8.98
CA ARG A 143 -5.04 -23.76 7.88
C ARG A 143 -6.15 -22.97 7.16
N GLN A 144 -7.01 -22.27 7.89
CA GLN A 144 -8.09 -21.49 7.29
C GLN A 144 -7.55 -20.28 6.51
N ILE A 145 -6.51 -19.62 7.03
CA ILE A 145 -5.83 -18.51 6.34
C ILE A 145 -5.13 -19.02 5.08
N ALA A 146 -4.44 -20.16 5.15
CA ALA A 146 -3.77 -20.75 4.00
C ALA A 146 -4.76 -21.19 2.89
N GLU A 147 -5.90 -21.79 3.26
CA GLU A 147 -6.94 -22.17 2.30
C GLU A 147 -7.60 -20.95 1.65
N PHE A 148 -7.88 -19.89 2.41
CA PHE A 148 -8.44 -18.65 1.87
C PHE A 148 -7.46 -17.97 0.90
N LEU A 149 -6.17 -17.89 1.26
CA LEU A 149 -5.15 -17.33 0.38
C LEU A 149 -4.96 -18.16 -0.89
N CYS A 150 -5.08 -19.49 -0.82
CA CYS A 150 -5.02 -20.37 -1.99
C CYS A 150 -6.18 -20.09 -2.96
N GLN A 151 -7.42 -20.01 -2.44
CA GLN A 151 -8.60 -19.72 -3.28
C GLN A 151 -8.55 -18.32 -3.92
N VAL A 152 -8.08 -17.31 -3.19
CA VAL A 152 -7.93 -15.94 -3.72
C VAL A 152 -6.88 -15.92 -4.85
N THR A 153 -5.78 -16.64 -4.69
CA THR A 153 -4.70 -16.68 -5.69
C THR A 153 -5.12 -17.39 -6.97
N ASP A 154 -5.83 -18.52 -6.85
CA ASP A 154 -6.34 -19.27 -8.01
C ASP A 154 -7.38 -18.46 -8.81
N ARG A 155 -8.22 -17.67 -8.13
CA ARG A 155 -9.16 -16.75 -8.78
C ARG A 155 -8.45 -15.65 -9.57
N GLN A 156 -7.42 -15.04 -8.99
CA GLN A 156 -6.63 -13.98 -9.64
C GLN A 156 -5.81 -14.47 -10.84
N ILE A 157 -5.27 -15.70 -10.76
CA ILE A 157 -4.55 -16.32 -11.88
C ILE A 157 -5.52 -16.63 -13.03
N THR A 158 -6.72 -17.10 -12.72
CA THR A 158 -7.75 -17.42 -13.73
C THR A 158 -8.23 -16.15 -14.45
N GLU A 159 -8.48 -15.06 -13.71
CA GLU A 159 -8.90 -13.77 -14.28
C GLU A 159 -7.82 -13.14 -15.17
N LYS A 160 -6.54 -13.17 -14.75
CA LYS A 160 -5.41 -12.71 -15.59
C LYS A 160 -5.23 -13.56 -16.85
N LYS A 161 -5.49 -14.86 -16.79
CA LYS A 161 -5.40 -15.76 -17.95
C LYS A 161 -6.52 -15.50 -18.96
N ILE A 162 -7.76 -15.27 -18.49
CA ILE A 162 -8.89 -14.88 -19.35
C ILE A 162 -8.63 -13.52 -20.01
N ALA A 163 -8.14 -12.53 -19.26
CA ALA A 163 -7.83 -11.20 -19.80
C ALA A 163 -6.75 -11.23 -20.90
N ARG A 164 -5.71 -12.07 -20.73
CA ARG A 164 -4.68 -12.27 -21.78
C ARG A 164 -5.23 -12.99 -23.02
N THR A 165 -6.10 -13.99 -22.86
CA THR A 165 -6.71 -14.69 -23.99
C THR A 165 -7.71 -13.83 -24.76
N VAL A 166 -8.48 -12.97 -24.09
CA VAL A 166 -9.39 -12.00 -24.73
C VAL A 166 -8.59 -10.96 -25.54
N ARG A 167 -7.49 -10.44 -24.97
CA ARG A 167 -6.63 -9.46 -25.66
C ARG A 167 -5.91 -10.03 -26.89
N LEU A 168 -5.60 -11.33 -26.90
CA LEU A 168 -4.99 -11.99 -28.07
C LEU A 168 -6.01 -12.31 -29.18
N ARG A 169 -7.29 -12.48 -28.85
CA ARG A 169 -8.35 -12.69 -29.85
C ARG A 169 -8.75 -11.41 -30.57
N THR A 170 -8.76 -10.25 -29.90
CA THR A 170 -9.11 -8.96 -30.53
C THR A 170 -8.06 -8.44 -31.51
N VAL A 171 -6.79 -8.82 -31.36
CA VAL A 171 -5.71 -8.44 -32.29
C VAL A 171 -5.76 -9.25 -33.59
N LYS A 172 -6.35 -10.45 -33.59
CA LYS A 172 -6.42 -11.32 -34.77
C LYS A 172 -7.51 -10.98 -35.79
N TYR A 173 -8.41 -10.04 -35.50
CA TYR A 173 -9.51 -9.62 -36.40
C TYR A 173 -9.33 -8.19 -36.94
N ARG A 174 -8.13 -7.63 -36.88
CA ARG A 174 -7.83 -6.26 -37.32
C ARG A 174 -6.72 -6.17 -38.37
N ASN A 175 -6.59 -7.21 -39.20
CA ASN A 175 -5.88 -7.20 -40.48
C ASN A 175 -6.78 -7.82 -41.54
#